data_AF-A0A974Y7L3-F1
#
_entry.id   AF-A0A974Y7L3-F1
#
_cell.length_a   1.000
_cell.length_b   1.000
_cell.length_c   1.000
_cell.angle_alpha   90.00
_cell.angle_beta   90.00
_cell.angle_gamma   90.00
#
_symmetry.space_group_name_H-M   'P 1'
#
loop_
_entity.id
_entity.type
_entity.pdbx_description
1 polymer ?
#
loop_
_entity_poly.entity_id
_entity_poly.type
_entity_poly.pdbx_seq_one_letter_code
_entity_poly.pdbx_strand_id
1 'polypeptide(L)'
;MDACPHCAAQSISLRAKISADPASPARCPACQGNSYVANKVSTSISVGIVLLGCTWGLVAALTNSPLPLYAIIPSIAWFFFRTWRSAELLPIDADTVEKHRRTRQTVTLLAFLLSFFM
;
A
#
# COMPACT_ATOMS: atom_id res chain seq x y z
N MET A 1 -14.89 5.95 2.77
CA MET A 1 -14.47 6.83 1.66
C MET A 1 -13.51 7.84 2.25
N ASP A 2 -12.52 8.27 1.49
CA ASP A 2 -11.50 9.24 1.90
C ASP A 2 -11.73 10.57 1.16
N ALA A 3 -11.33 11.65 1.83
CA ALA A 3 -11.41 13.00 1.29
C ALA A 3 -10.36 13.21 0.20
N CYS A 4 -10.76 13.85 -0.91
CA CYS A 4 -9.82 14.25 -1.96
C CYS A 4 -8.95 15.42 -1.46
N PRO A 5 -7.62 15.38 -1.63
CA PRO A 5 -6.75 16.48 -1.20
C PRO A 5 -6.94 17.78 -2.01
N HIS A 6 -7.54 17.70 -3.20
CA HIS A 6 -7.76 18.86 -4.08
C HIS A 6 -9.04 19.63 -3.77
N CYS A 7 -10.13 18.92 -3.48
CA CYS A 7 -11.47 19.51 -3.33
C CYS A 7 -12.18 19.14 -2.02
N ALA A 8 -11.52 18.39 -1.13
CA ALA A 8 -12.05 17.86 0.13
C ALA A 8 -13.31 16.96 0.03
N ALA A 9 -13.80 16.67 -1.19
CA ALA A 9 -14.95 15.79 -1.39
C ALA A 9 -14.64 14.34 -0.95
N GLN A 10 -15.56 13.69 -0.23
CA GLN A 10 -15.43 12.29 0.22
C GLN A 10 -15.77 11.30 -0.91
N SER A 11 -15.01 11.36 -2.00
CA SER A 11 -15.32 10.61 -3.22
C SER A 11 -14.31 9.52 -3.57
N ILE A 12 -13.19 9.42 -2.83
CA ILE A 12 -12.18 8.39 -3.08
C ILE A 12 -12.55 7.14 -2.27
N SER A 13 -12.73 6.01 -2.96
CA SER A 13 -12.99 4.74 -2.28
C SER A 13 -11.72 4.21 -1.60
N LEU A 14 -11.88 3.44 -0.52
CA LEU A 14 -10.74 2.82 0.17
C LEU A 14 -9.96 1.91 -0.78
N ARG A 15 -10.65 1.19 -1.67
CA ARG A 15 -10.02 0.34 -2.69
C ARG A 15 -9.17 1.15 -3.66
N ALA A 16 -9.68 2.30 -4.12
CA ALA A 16 -8.93 3.21 -4.98
C ALA A 16 -7.69 3.76 -4.26
N LYS A 17 -7.81 4.12 -2.97
CA LYS A 17 -6.70 4.55 -2.13
C LYS A 17 -5.63 3.47 -1.96
N ILE A 18 -6.05 2.22 -1.69
CA ILE A 18 -5.14 1.09 -1.51
C ILE A 18 -4.31 0.81 -2.77
N SER A 19 -4.93 0.94 -3.94
CA SER A 19 -4.25 0.73 -5.23
C SER A 19 -3.60 1.99 -5.81
N ALA A 20 -3.64 3.13 -5.10
CA ALA A 20 -3.18 4.41 -5.64
C ALA A 20 -1.65 4.52 -5.54
N ASP A 21 -0.98 4.28 -6.65
CA ASP A 21 0.46 4.45 -6.79
C ASP A 21 0.81 5.69 -7.62
N PRO A 22 2.05 6.23 -7.53
CA PRO A 22 2.48 7.35 -8.39
C PRO A 22 2.32 7.08 -9.90
N ALA A 23 2.44 5.82 -10.33
CA ALA A 23 2.26 5.40 -11.72
C ALA A 23 0.80 5.06 -12.09
N SER A 24 -0.08 4.92 -11.11
CA SER A 24 -1.52 4.62 -11.27
C SER A 24 -2.30 5.34 -10.17
N PRO A 25 -2.40 6.69 -10.24
CA PRO A 25 -2.99 7.47 -9.16
C PRO A 25 -4.51 7.25 -9.07
N ALA A 26 -5.06 7.45 -7.88
CA ALA A 26 -6.50 7.58 -7.69
C ALA A 26 -6.98 8.92 -8.26
N ARG A 27 -7.93 8.84 -9.18
CA ARG A 27 -8.59 10.01 -9.77
C ARG A 27 -9.88 10.34 -9.04
N CYS A 28 -10.02 11.58 -8.60
CA CYS A 28 -11.23 12.05 -7.95
C CYS A 28 -12.37 12.23 -8.98
N PRO A 29 -13.56 11.64 -8.81
CA PRO A 29 -14.65 11.82 -9.76
C PRO A 29 -15.25 13.24 -9.73
N ALA A 30 -15.12 13.96 -8.61
CA ALA A 30 -15.67 15.31 -8.45
C ALA A 30 -14.80 16.40 -9.12
N CYS A 31 -13.50 16.43 -8.85
CA CYS A 31 -12.58 17.46 -9.36
C CYS A 31 -11.62 16.95 -10.44
N GLN A 32 -11.65 15.66 -10.79
CA GLN A 32 -10.74 15.02 -11.74
C GLN A 32 -9.25 15.05 -11.37
N GLY A 33 -8.90 15.55 -10.18
CA GLY A 33 -7.52 15.60 -9.68
C GLY A 33 -6.95 14.23 -9.35
N ASN A 34 -5.64 14.07 -9.58
CA ASN A 34 -4.90 12.85 -9.29
C ASN A 34 -4.29 12.90 -7.89
N SER A 35 -4.33 11.77 -7.21
CA SER A 35 -3.77 11.59 -5.86
C SER A 35 -3.20 10.19 -5.69
N TYR A 36 -2.19 10.05 -4.85
CA TYR A 36 -1.55 8.76 -4.59
C TYR A 36 -1.23 8.60 -3.11
N VAL A 37 -1.00 7.36 -2.68
CA VAL A 37 -0.49 7.07 -1.34
C VAL A 37 1.02 6.90 -1.43
N ALA A 38 1.74 7.53 -0.50
CA ALA A 38 3.20 7.41 -0.48
C ALA A 38 3.61 5.93 -0.33
N ASN A 39 4.56 5.49 -1.15
CA ASN A 39 5.06 4.11 -1.14
C ASN A 39 5.59 3.65 0.24
N LYS A 40 5.97 4.61 1.09
CA LYS A 40 6.34 4.37 2.51
C LYS A 40 5.25 3.64 3.29
N VAL A 41 3.98 3.87 2.98
CA VAL A 41 2.85 3.21 3.65
C VAL A 41 2.83 1.72 3.29
N SER A 42 2.94 1.38 2.01
CA SER A 42 3.00 -0.01 1.53
C SER A 42 4.20 -0.77 2.11
N THR A 43 5.39 -0.15 2.14
CA THR A 43 6.58 -0.76 2.75
C THR A 43 6.40 -0.96 4.26
N SER A 44 5.84 0.02 4.97
CA SER A 44 5.57 -0.08 6.41
C SER A 44 4.59 -1.20 6.73
N ILE A 45 3.57 -1.41 5.88
CA ILE A 45 2.63 -2.52 6.03
C ILE A 45 3.34 -3.86 5.90
N SER A 46 4.13 -4.05 4.84
CA SER A 46 4.86 -5.30 4.60
C SER A 46 5.81 -5.64 5.75
N VAL A 47 6.59 -4.64 6.20
CA VAL A 47 7.51 -4.81 7.35
C VAL A 47 6.74 -5.14 8.63
N GLY A 48 5.63 -4.44 8.89
CA GLY A 48 4.81 -4.69 10.07
C GLY A 48 4.17 -6.08 10.08
N ILE A 49 3.71 -6.59 8.93
CA ILE A 49 3.17 -7.95 8.80
C ILE A 49 4.25 -9.00 9.14
N VAL A 50 5.47 -8.82 8.60
CA VAL A 50 6.59 -9.73 8.88
C VAL A 50 6.93 -9.70 10.37
N LEU A 51 7.05 -8.51 10.97
CA LEU A 51 7.34 -8.37 12.40
C LEU A 51 6.24 -9.00 13.28
N LEU A 52 4.97 -8.82 12.94
CA LEU A 52 3.85 -9.47 13.64
C LEU A 52 3.92 -11.00 13.51
N GLY A 53 4.22 -11.52 12.32
CA GLY A 53 4.42 -12.96 12.12
C GLY A 53 5.57 -13.50 12.98
N CYS A 54 6.72 -12.84 12.98
CA CYS A 54 7.89 -13.23 13.78
C CYS A 54 7.60 -13.16 15.28
N THR A 55 6.95 -12.10 15.77
CA THR A 55 6.64 -11.93 17.19
C THR A 55 5.68 -13.00 17.68
N TRP A 56 4.56 -13.24 16.98
CA TRP A 56 3.62 -14.30 17.36
C TRP A 56 4.21 -15.70 17.21
N GLY A 57 5.05 -15.94 16.19
CA GLY A 57 5.79 -17.19 16.05
C GLY A 57 6.75 -17.44 17.22
N LEU A 58 7.46 -16.40 17.66
CA LEU A 58 8.35 -16.48 18.83
C LEU A 58 7.56 -16.74 20.12
N VAL A 59 6.41 -16.08 20.32
CA VAL A 59 5.56 -16.30 21.49
C VAL A 59 5.00 -17.73 21.51
N ALA A 60 4.58 -18.26 20.36
CA ALA A 60 4.13 -19.65 20.24
C ALA A 60 5.25 -20.64 20.60
N ALA A 61 6.47 -20.40 20.14
CA ALA A 61 7.64 -21.21 20.47
C ALA A 61 7.98 -21.14 21.97
N LEU A 62 7.98 -19.95 22.57
CA LEU A 62 8.30 -19.76 23.99
C LEU A 62 7.25 -20.35 24.93
N THR A 63 5.99 -20.35 24.52
CA THR A 63 4.87 -20.88 25.31
C THR A 63 4.57 -22.35 25.03
N ASN A 64 5.27 -22.97 24.08
CA ASN A 64 4.97 -24.31 23.54
C ASN A 64 3.47 -24.50 23.23
N SER A 65 2.82 -23.42 22.77
CA SER A 65 1.39 -23.39 22.54
C SER A 65 1.11 -22.82 21.15
N PRO A 66 0.21 -23.44 20.36
CA PRO A 66 -0.19 -22.89 19.07
C PRO A 66 -1.22 -21.76 19.20
N LEU A 67 -1.78 -21.52 20.39
CA LEU A 67 -2.78 -20.48 20.64
C LEU A 67 -2.38 -19.08 20.10
N PRO A 68 -1.14 -18.61 20.28
CA PRO A 68 -0.70 -17.30 19.80
C PRO A 68 -0.73 -17.16 18.27
N LEU A 69 -0.68 -18.28 17.53
CA LEU A 69 -0.76 -18.26 16.07
C LEU A 69 -2.16 -17.83 15.58
N TYR A 70 -3.22 -18.15 16.32
CA TYR A 70 -4.57 -17.70 15.97
C TYR A 70 -4.74 -16.18 16.12
N ALA A 71 -3.91 -15.54 16.95
CA ALA A 71 -3.92 -14.08 17.12
C ALA A 71 -3.23 -13.34 15.95
N ILE A 72 -2.50 -14.02 15.07
CA ILE A 72 -1.80 -13.42 13.93
C ILE A 72 -2.79 -12.73 12.98
N ILE A 73 -3.84 -13.45 12.57
CA ILE A 73 -4.81 -12.96 11.58
C ILE A 73 -5.50 -11.68 12.08
N PRO A 74 -6.11 -11.63 13.28
CA PRO A 74 -6.74 -10.40 13.76
C PRO A 74 -5.72 -9.28 14.02
N SER A 75 -4.48 -9.60 14.43
CA SER A 75 -3.42 -8.59 14.60
C SER A 75 -3.01 -7.94 13.28
N ILE A 76 -2.82 -8.75 12.23
CA ILE A 76 -2.52 -8.26 10.89
C ILE A 76 -3.68 -7.43 10.36
N ALA A 77 -4.92 -7.91 10.48
CA ALA A 77 -6.10 -7.19 10.01
C ALA A 77 -6.24 -5.82 10.70
N TRP A 78 -6.06 -5.78 12.02
CA TRP A 78 -6.08 -4.55 12.80
C TRP A 78 -4.96 -3.59 12.38
N PHE A 79 -3.73 -4.08 12.27
CA PHE A 79 -2.57 -3.27 11.87
C PHE A 79 -2.72 -2.71 10.46
N PHE A 80 -3.17 -3.54 9.52
CA PHE A 80 -3.44 -3.16 8.14
C PHE A 80 -4.51 -2.07 8.09
N PHE A 81 -5.65 -2.30 8.75
CA PHE A 81 -6.75 -1.35 8.78
C PHE A 81 -6.32 0.00 9.38
N ARG A 82 -5.60 -0.03 10.50
CA ARG A 82 -5.10 1.18 11.17
C ARG A 82 -4.14 1.95 10.27
N THR A 83 -3.21 1.27 9.62
CA THR A 83 -2.20 1.90 8.76
C THR A 83 -2.84 2.55 7.54
N TRP A 84 -3.79 1.89 6.88
CA TRP A 84 -4.53 2.47 5.76
C TRP A 84 -5.45 3.63 6.15
N ARG A 85 -5.97 3.61 7.37
CA ARG A 85 -6.77 4.73 7.89
C ARG A 85 -5.90 5.98 8.12
N SER A 86 -4.68 5.80 8.60
CA SER A 86 -3.71 6.88 8.82
C SER A 86 -2.96 7.31 7.55
N ALA A 87 -3.06 6.54 6.47
CA ALA A 87 -2.38 6.88 5.22
C ALA A 87 -2.99 8.13 4.59
N GLU A 88 -2.16 9.15 4.35
CA GLU A 88 -2.58 10.39 3.69
C GLU A 88 -2.48 10.25 2.17
N LEU A 89 -3.47 10.84 1.46
CA LEU A 89 -3.47 10.97 0.02
C LEU A 89 -2.74 12.26 -0.38
N LEU A 90 -1.66 12.12 -1.13
CA LEU A 90 -0.88 13.25 -1.61
C LEU A 90 -1.33 13.64 -3.01
N PRO A 91 -1.47 14.94 -3.32
CA PRO A 91 -1.71 15.40 -4.68
C PRO A 91 -0.49 15.09 -5.56
N ILE A 92 -0.74 14.73 -6.82
CA ILE A 92 0.31 14.49 -7.82
C ILE A 92 -0.05 15.16 -9.14
N ASP A 93 0.96 15.77 -9.75
CA ASP A 93 0.80 16.46 -11.02
C ASP A 93 0.87 15.50 -12.21
N ALA A 94 0.20 15.82 -13.31
CA ALA A 94 0.07 14.92 -14.46
C ALA A 94 1.43 14.56 -15.10
N ASP A 95 2.36 15.52 -15.16
CA ASP A 95 3.71 15.29 -15.68
C ASP A 95 4.52 14.31 -14.83
N THR A 96 4.30 14.34 -13.51
CA THR A 96 4.98 13.44 -12.56
C THR A 96 4.45 12.02 -12.67
N VAL A 97 3.14 11.87 -12.95
CA VAL A 97 2.50 10.57 -13.20
C VAL A 97 3.10 9.90 -14.44
N GLU A 98 3.25 10.62 -15.54
CA GLU A 98 3.79 10.05 -16.78
C GLU A 98 5.25 9.62 -16.61
N LYS A 99 6.05 10.42 -15.89
CA LYS A 99 7.43 10.06 -15.54
C LYS A 99 7.48 8.74 -14.76
N HIS A 100 6.66 8.60 -13.72
CA HIS A 100 6.60 7.35 -12.94
C HIS A 100 6.08 6.16 -13.76
N ARG A 101 5.14 6.39 -14.67
CA ARG A 101 4.62 5.35 -15.57
C ARG A 101 5.73 4.82 -16.49
N ARG A 102 6.50 5.70 -17.11
CA ARG A 102 7.65 5.32 -17.94
C ARG A 102 8.69 4.55 -17.14
N THR A 103 9.07 5.04 -15.96
CA THR A 103 10.03 4.32 -15.10
C THR A 103 9.54 2.91 -14.76
N ARG A 104 8.26 2.75 -14.39
CA ARG A 104 7.69 1.44 -14.09
C ARG A 104 7.72 0.51 -15.32
N GLN A 105 7.40 1.02 -16.50
CA GLN A 105 7.47 0.25 -17.74
C GLN A 105 8.90 -0.20 -18.05
N THR A 106 9.89 0.68 -17.92
CA THR A 106 11.30 0.33 -18.15
C THR A 106 11.79 -0.75 -17.18
N VAL A 107 11.47 -0.62 -15.89
CA VAL A 107 11.85 -1.62 -14.88
C VAL A 107 11.18 -2.97 -15.16
N THR A 108 9.90 -2.95 -15.55
CA THR A 108 9.16 -4.18 -15.89
C THR A 108 9.77 -4.87 -17.11
N LEU A 109 10.09 -4.12 -18.17
CA LEU A 109 10.73 -4.67 -19.37
C LEU A 109 12.13 -5.23 -19.06
N LEU A 110 12.92 -4.51 -18.27
CA LEU A 110 14.24 -4.99 -17.85
C LEU A 110 14.16 -6.29 -17.05
N ALA A 111 13.20 -6.38 -16.10
CA ALA A 111 12.98 -7.59 -15.32
C ALA A 111 12.55 -8.78 -16.19
N PHE A 112 11.67 -8.55 -17.18
CA PHE A 112 11.28 -9.57 -18.15
C PHE A 112 12.47 -10.06 -18.99
N LEU A 113 13.32 -9.14 -19.46
CA LEU A 113 14.52 -9.49 -20.22
C LEU A 113 15.51 -10.31 -19.38
N LEU A 114 15.75 -9.92 -18.12
CA LEU A 114 16.62 -10.67 -17.21
C LEU A 114 16.06 -12.06 -16.87
N SER A 115 14.74 -12.20 -16.78
CA SER A 115 14.08 -13.49 -16.53
C SER A 115 14.22 -14.48 -17.69
N PHE A 116 14.52 -13.99 -18.90
CA PHE A 116 14.75 -14.83 -20.08
C PHE A 116 16.22 -15.29 -20.21
N PHE A 117 17.13 -14.65 -19.49
CA PHE A 117 18.57 -14.95 -19.50
C PHE A 117 19.03 -15.82 -18.32
N MET A 118 18.11 -16.19 -17.42
CA MET A 118 18.36 -17.01 -16.23
C MET A 118 17.69 -18.37 -16.37
#